data_AF-A0A812T369-F1
#
_entry.id   AF-A0A812T369-F1
#
_cell.length_a   1.000
_cell.length_b   1.000
_cell.length_c   1.000
_cell.angle_alpha   90.00
_cell.angle_beta   90.00
_cell.angle_gamma   90.00
#
_symmetry.space_group_name_H-M   'P 1'
#
loop_
_entity.id
_entity.type
_entity.pdbx_description
1 polymer ?
#
loop_
_entity_poly.entity_id
_entity_poly.type
_entity_poly.pdbx_seq_one_letter_code
_entity_poly.pdbx_strand_id
1 'polypeptide(L)'
;MSPRELCTSFWACAHLADVAPEALNLAKVVGRKIPDQVASLEHQGLSQCFWAAAHLQSTSKKASPSLQKVLRKVAAAVATVLPERAAELKPQDMPELLEALPALADRLPEKVHEMMPQHLSNCLWATAQLRGSERALKNVEPLAKAIRSEAKRLKPQELATCLCASAHLKDVAPEVLQLVPAVAYSVEECELKPRELSNCLWASAHLVHEAPSVLSMAGALAGQIPESAPRMTSQEVSNYLLAVALHDGEDGGLAKIGDQTLLAGVERLKKLLPKLTKQQLFIHAPTVLWACARAGHRDVDLLTLLAK
;
A
#
# COMPACT_ATOMS: atom_id res chain seq x y z
N MET A 1 -19.99 -2.49 23.94
CA MET A 1 -18.65 -2.42 23.35
C MET A 1 -18.27 -0.97 23.29
N SER A 2 -17.15 -0.60 23.90
CA SER A 2 -16.63 0.77 23.84
C SER A 2 -16.24 1.14 22.40
N PRO A 3 -16.17 2.44 22.05
CA PRO A 3 -15.70 2.89 20.74
C PRO A 3 -14.33 2.33 20.35
N ARG A 4 -13.41 2.24 21.33
CA ARG A 4 -12.06 1.70 21.12
C ARG A 4 -12.04 0.21 20.79
N GLU A 5 -12.81 -0.59 21.54
CA GLU A 5 -12.97 -2.01 21.28
C GLU A 5 -13.60 -2.24 19.90
N LEU A 6 -14.61 -1.44 19.55
CA LEU A 6 -15.27 -1.51 18.25
C LEU A 6 -14.29 -1.28 17.09
N CYS A 7 -13.49 -0.22 17.15
CA CYS A 7 -12.50 0.10 16.12
C CYS A 7 -11.43 -0.99 15.99
N THR A 8 -10.93 -1.48 17.13
CA THR A 8 -9.90 -2.52 17.17
C THR A 8 -10.44 -3.83 16.61
N SER A 9 -11.67 -4.21 16.97
CA SER A 9 -12.35 -5.38 16.42
C SER A 9 -12.58 -5.25 14.93
N PHE A 10 -13.02 -4.08 14.44
CA PHE A 10 -13.25 -3.87 13.02
C PHE A 10 -11.96 -3.96 12.20
N TRP A 11 -10.90 -3.30 12.68
CA TRP A 11 -9.57 -3.37 12.10
C TRP A 11 -9.01 -4.79 12.06
N ALA A 12 -9.19 -5.56 13.14
CA ALA A 12 -8.79 -6.95 13.19
C ALA A 12 -9.59 -7.80 12.19
N CYS A 13 -10.90 -7.60 12.08
CA CYS A 13 -11.73 -8.34 11.12
C CYS A 13 -11.33 -8.03 9.67
N ALA A 14 -11.00 -6.77 9.36
CA ALA A 14 -10.52 -6.38 8.04
C ALA A 14 -9.20 -7.07 7.67
N HIS A 15 -8.25 -7.17 8.61
CA HIS A 15 -7.00 -7.90 8.39
C HIS A 15 -7.23 -9.40 8.14
N LEU A 16 -8.25 -9.98 8.76
CA LEU A 16 -8.59 -11.38 8.61
C LEU A 16 -9.40 -11.67 7.34
N ALA A 17 -10.04 -10.67 6.74
CA ALA A 17 -10.98 -10.88 5.63
C ALA A 17 -10.32 -11.41 4.35
N ASP A 18 -9.08 -11.03 4.08
CA ASP A 18 -8.32 -11.51 2.91
C ASP A 18 -8.15 -13.03 2.97
N VAL A 19 -8.10 -13.57 4.19
CA VAL A 19 -7.55 -14.87 4.52
C VAL A 19 -8.51 -15.83 5.20
N ALA A 20 -9.58 -15.32 5.75
CA ALA A 20 -10.75 -16.04 6.23
C ALA A 20 -11.97 -15.27 5.73
N PRO A 21 -12.57 -15.66 4.59
CA PRO A 21 -13.77 -15.00 4.08
C PRO A 21 -14.92 -14.96 5.10
N GLU A 22 -14.91 -15.87 6.09
CA GLU A 22 -15.85 -15.87 7.22
C GLU A 22 -15.67 -14.65 8.14
N ALA A 23 -14.45 -14.08 8.24
CA ALA A 23 -14.18 -12.84 8.97
C ALA A 23 -14.82 -11.61 8.32
N LEU A 24 -15.16 -11.68 7.03
CA LEU A 24 -15.94 -10.65 6.35
C LEU A 24 -17.33 -10.48 6.99
N ASN A 25 -17.96 -11.58 7.41
CA ASN A 25 -19.25 -11.53 8.08
C ASN A 25 -19.14 -10.83 9.45
N LEU A 26 -18.07 -11.11 10.20
CA LEU A 26 -17.78 -10.40 11.44
C LEU A 26 -17.50 -8.90 11.18
N ALA A 27 -16.71 -8.58 10.16
CA ALA A 27 -16.44 -7.21 9.76
C ALA A 27 -17.73 -6.44 9.43
N LYS A 28 -18.71 -7.09 8.78
CA LYS A 28 -20.03 -6.50 8.53
C LYS A 28 -20.78 -6.19 9.82
N VAL A 29 -20.85 -7.13 10.77
CA VAL A 29 -21.58 -6.94 12.04
C VAL A 29 -20.95 -5.83 12.88
N VAL A 30 -19.63 -5.80 12.95
CA VAL A 30 -18.91 -4.75 13.70
C VAL A 30 -19.03 -3.42 12.96
N GLY A 31 -18.88 -3.41 11.64
CA GLY A 31 -18.97 -2.22 10.78
C GLY A 31 -20.30 -1.49 10.88
N ARG A 32 -21.43 -2.22 10.99
CA ARG A 32 -22.78 -1.63 11.15
C ARG A 32 -22.93 -0.75 12.39
N LYS A 33 -22.10 -0.94 13.41
CA LYS A 33 -22.14 -0.14 14.65
C LYS A 33 -21.24 1.09 14.60
N ILE A 34 -20.41 1.21 13.56
CA ILE A 34 -19.48 2.33 13.42
C ILE A 34 -20.24 3.65 13.25
N PRO A 35 -21.23 3.81 12.35
CA PRO A 35 -21.97 5.07 12.19
C PRO A 35 -22.51 5.63 13.51
N ASP A 36 -23.10 4.77 14.35
CA ASP A 36 -23.65 5.15 15.66
C ASP A 36 -22.60 5.68 16.65
N GLN A 37 -21.34 5.32 16.46
CA GLN A 37 -20.23 5.71 17.33
C GLN A 37 -19.20 6.61 16.63
N VAL A 38 -19.41 6.98 15.35
CA VAL A 38 -18.47 7.80 14.58
C VAL A 38 -18.20 9.10 15.32
N ALA A 39 -19.20 9.73 15.95
CA ALA A 39 -19.01 10.97 16.70
C ALA A 39 -18.09 10.81 17.92
N SER A 40 -18.04 9.64 18.55
CA SER A 40 -17.25 9.38 19.77
C SER A 40 -15.87 8.77 19.52
N LEU A 41 -15.50 8.49 18.27
CA LEU A 41 -14.17 7.93 17.97
C LEU A 41 -13.06 8.93 18.30
N GLU A 42 -11.95 8.45 18.82
CA GLU A 42 -10.72 9.25 18.89
C GLU A 42 -9.94 9.14 17.56
N HIS A 43 -8.88 9.92 17.40
CA HIS A 43 -8.06 9.95 16.17
C HIS A 43 -7.54 8.55 15.75
N GLN A 44 -7.12 7.72 16.71
CA GLN A 44 -6.69 6.35 16.46
C GLN A 44 -7.83 5.47 15.94
N GLY A 45 -8.99 5.50 16.62
CA GLY A 45 -10.16 4.70 16.23
C GLY A 45 -10.68 5.09 14.86
N LEU A 46 -10.68 6.40 14.56
CA LEU A 46 -11.04 6.92 13.24
C LEU A 46 -10.12 6.39 12.14
N SER A 47 -8.80 6.45 12.35
CA SER A 47 -7.81 5.93 11.40
C SER A 47 -7.96 4.42 11.18
N GLN A 48 -8.12 3.64 12.26
CA GLN A 48 -8.33 2.19 12.19
C GLN A 48 -9.58 1.82 11.41
N CYS A 49 -10.70 2.49 11.67
CA CYS A 49 -11.96 2.23 10.99
C CYS A 49 -11.91 2.65 9.53
N PHE A 50 -11.33 3.81 9.23
CA PHE A 50 -11.22 4.30 7.85
C PHE A 50 -10.33 3.39 7.00
N TRP A 51 -9.19 2.97 7.55
CA TRP A 51 -8.33 1.97 6.91
C TRP A 51 -9.06 0.64 6.68
N ALA A 52 -9.74 0.13 7.71
CA ALA A 52 -10.44 -1.16 7.64
C ALA A 52 -11.54 -1.16 6.58
N ALA A 53 -12.34 -0.10 6.51
CA ALA A 53 -13.40 0.04 5.52
C ALA A 53 -12.83 0.13 4.09
N ALA A 54 -11.77 0.92 3.89
CA ALA A 54 -11.10 1.02 2.59
C ALA A 54 -10.45 -0.29 2.16
N HIS A 55 -9.81 -1.00 3.10
CA HIS A 55 -9.21 -2.31 2.87
C HIS A 55 -10.25 -3.32 2.39
N LEU A 56 -11.35 -3.46 3.12
CA LEU A 56 -12.44 -4.39 2.80
C LEU A 56 -13.10 -4.09 1.45
N GLN A 57 -13.20 -2.82 1.05
CA GLN A 57 -13.67 -2.47 -0.29
C GLN A 57 -12.69 -2.92 -1.39
N SER A 58 -11.39 -2.96 -1.10
CA SER A 58 -10.35 -3.33 -2.05
C SER A 58 -10.06 -4.84 -2.15
N THR A 59 -10.28 -5.63 -1.09
CA THR A 59 -9.77 -7.01 -0.98
C THR A 59 -10.72 -8.15 -1.30
N SER A 60 -11.72 -7.93 -2.15
CA SER A 60 -12.72 -8.96 -2.51
C SER A 60 -12.19 -10.27 -3.18
N LYS A 61 -10.87 -10.56 -3.24
CA LYS A 61 -10.31 -11.81 -3.84
C LYS A 61 -8.97 -12.32 -3.23
N LYS A 62 -9.01 -13.53 -2.64
CA LYS A 62 -7.98 -14.62 -2.50
C LYS A 62 -7.17 -14.79 -1.18
N ALA A 63 -7.09 -16.05 -0.69
CA ALA A 63 -6.06 -16.54 0.25
C ALA A 63 -5.79 -18.06 0.29
N SER A 64 -4.68 -18.43 0.96
CA SER A 64 -4.06 -19.77 1.06
C SER A 64 -4.56 -20.66 2.23
N PRO A 65 -4.58 -22.01 2.10
CA PRO A 65 -5.22 -22.94 3.06
C PRO A 65 -4.57 -23.05 4.46
N SER A 66 -3.25 -22.85 4.59
CA SER A 66 -2.55 -23.02 5.87
C SER A 66 -2.77 -21.83 6.81
N LEU A 67 -2.85 -20.63 6.25
CA LEU A 67 -3.16 -19.40 6.99
C LEU A 67 -4.64 -19.38 7.41
N GLN A 68 -5.54 -19.88 6.56
CA GLN A 68 -6.98 -20.07 6.87
C GLN A 68 -7.19 -20.86 8.16
N LYS A 69 -6.38 -21.89 8.44
CA LYS A 69 -6.56 -22.75 9.62
C LYS A 69 -6.21 -22.05 10.94
N VAL A 70 -5.15 -21.26 10.97
CA VAL A 70 -4.75 -20.50 12.17
C VAL A 70 -5.73 -19.36 12.43
N LEU A 71 -6.17 -18.69 11.36
CA LEU A 71 -7.04 -17.53 11.45
C LEU A 71 -8.50 -17.88 11.72
N ARG A 72 -8.97 -19.08 11.34
CA ARG A 72 -10.25 -19.64 11.83
C ARG A 72 -10.29 -19.77 13.34
N LYS A 73 -9.17 -20.10 14.00
CA LYS A 73 -9.10 -20.16 15.47
C LYS A 73 -9.19 -18.76 16.09
N VAL A 74 -8.61 -17.75 15.44
CA VAL A 74 -8.69 -16.35 15.88
C VAL A 74 -10.11 -15.80 15.65
N ALA A 75 -10.73 -16.04 14.49
CA ALA A 75 -12.11 -15.66 14.21
C ALA A 75 -13.09 -16.33 15.18
N ALA A 76 -12.87 -17.61 15.54
CA ALA A 76 -13.64 -18.30 16.57
C ALA A 76 -13.46 -17.67 17.97
N ALA A 77 -12.23 -17.26 18.33
CA ALA A 77 -11.97 -16.54 19.58
C ALA A 77 -12.62 -15.14 19.62
N VAL A 78 -12.67 -14.43 18.48
CA VAL A 78 -13.39 -13.14 18.39
C VAL A 78 -14.92 -13.36 18.44
N ALA A 79 -15.43 -14.43 17.81
CA ALA A 79 -16.84 -14.80 17.87
C ALA A 79 -17.29 -15.20 19.29
N THR A 80 -16.41 -15.79 20.10
CA THR A 80 -16.72 -16.05 21.53
C THR A 80 -16.86 -14.78 22.37
N VAL A 81 -16.29 -13.65 21.93
CA VAL A 81 -16.45 -12.34 22.60
C VAL A 81 -17.74 -11.63 22.14
N LEU A 82 -18.31 -11.99 20.99
CA LEU A 82 -19.52 -11.39 20.42
C LEU A 82 -20.51 -12.44 19.88
N PRO A 83 -21.15 -13.23 20.76
CA PRO A 83 -21.87 -14.45 20.37
C PRO A 83 -23.26 -14.23 19.72
N GLU A 84 -23.94 -13.10 19.92
CA GLU A 84 -25.40 -13.05 19.68
C GLU A 84 -25.88 -12.78 18.24
N ARG A 85 -25.03 -12.48 17.25
CA ARG A 85 -25.53 -12.07 15.91
C ARG A 85 -24.77 -12.61 14.69
N ALA A 86 -23.92 -13.60 14.87
CA ALA A 86 -23.19 -14.24 13.75
C ALA A 86 -24.07 -15.13 12.86
N ALA A 87 -25.28 -15.50 13.30
CA ALA A 87 -26.14 -16.48 12.63
C ALA A 87 -27.05 -15.91 11.50
N GLU A 88 -27.14 -14.59 11.34
CA GLU A 88 -28.05 -13.96 10.36
C GLU A 88 -27.30 -13.01 9.42
N LEU A 89 -26.50 -13.55 8.49
CA LEU A 89 -25.84 -12.73 7.47
C LEU A 89 -25.96 -13.41 6.11
N LYS A 90 -26.56 -12.69 5.15
CA LYS A 90 -26.64 -13.13 3.75
C LYS A 90 -25.53 -12.47 2.91
N PRO A 91 -25.12 -13.07 1.77
CA PRO A 91 -23.97 -12.61 0.98
C PRO A 91 -24.12 -11.26 0.27
N GLN A 92 -25.26 -10.58 0.38
CA GLN A 92 -25.67 -9.43 -0.47
C GLN A 92 -25.48 -8.05 0.20
N ASP A 93 -24.80 -8.02 1.35
CA ASP A 93 -24.76 -6.89 2.30
C ASP A 93 -23.49 -5.98 2.19
N MET A 94 -22.87 -5.88 1.01
CA MET A 94 -21.79 -4.90 0.77
C MET A 94 -22.22 -3.41 0.85
N PRO A 95 -23.48 -3.02 0.55
CA PRO A 95 -23.90 -1.61 0.60
C PRO A 95 -23.78 -0.98 2.00
N GLU A 96 -24.05 -1.73 3.08
CA GLU A 96 -24.11 -1.13 4.43
C GLU A 96 -22.74 -0.86 5.04
N LEU A 97 -21.68 -1.57 4.63
CA LEU A 97 -20.31 -1.24 5.05
C LEU A 97 -19.83 0.07 4.40
N LEU A 98 -20.32 0.36 3.20
CA LEU A 98 -20.09 1.63 2.51
C LEU A 98 -20.86 2.79 3.17
N GLU A 99 -21.90 2.55 3.97
CA GLU A 99 -22.61 3.61 4.69
C GLU A 99 -21.76 4.29 5.78
N ALA A 100 -20.81 3.55 6.38
CA ALA A 100 -19.89 4.12 7.37
C ALA A 100 -18.79 4.99 6.74
N LEU A 101 -18.44 4.76 5.47
CA LEU A 101 -17.34 5.46 4.79
C LEU A 101 -17.57 6.97 4.70
N PRO A 102 -18.75 7.47 4.28
CA PRO A 102 -19.05 8.90 4.34
C PRO A 102 -18.86 9.52 5.71
N ALA A 103 -19.43 8.92 6.75
CA ALA A 103 -19.37 9.46 8.10
C ALA A 103 -17.93 9.50 8.64
N LEU A 104 -17.14 8.45 8.37
CA LEU A 104 -15.71 8.42 8.70
C LEU A 104 -14.93 9.49 7.93
N ALA A 105 -15.18 9.63 6.62
CA ALA A 105 -14.51 10.59 5.76
C ALA A 105 -14.82 12.03 6.16
N ASP A 106 -16.08 12.36 6.48
CA ASP A 106 -16.49 13.71 6.85
C ASP A 106 -15.87 14.16 8.18
N ARG A 107 -15.51 13.21 9.06
CA ARG A 107 -14.96 13.49 10.39
C ARG A 107 -13.43 13.48 10.44
N LEU A 108 -12.76 13.07 9.37
CA LEU A 108 -11.29 13.07 9.30
C LEU A 108 -10.66 14.46 9.49
N PRO A 109 -11.12 15.54 8.82
CA PRO A 109 -10.44 16.84 8.89
C PRO A 109 -10.34 17.39 10.31
N GLU A 110 -11.36 17.13 11.14
CA GLU A 110 -11.42 17.54 12.54
C GLU A 110 -10.37 16.85 13.42
N LYS A 111 -9.87 15.68 13.02
CA LYS A 111 -8.97 14.84 13.82
C LYS A 111 -7.57 14.66 13.24
N VAL A 112 -7.33 15.10 12.01
CA VAL A 112 -6.03 14.99 11.33
C VAL A 112 -4.88 15.57 12.15
N HIS A 113 -5.09 16.70 12.83
CA HIS A 113 -4.04 17.35 13.63
C HIS A 113 -3.69 16.62 14.94
N GLU A 114 -4.54 15.73 15.42
CA GLU A 114 -4.31 14.89 16.59
C GLU A 114 -3.64 13.54 16.23
N MET A 115 -3.53 13.23 14.93
CA MET A 115 -3.05 11.93 14.46
C MET A 115 -1.52 11.82 14.57
N MET A 116 -1.07 10.71 15.15
CA MET A 116 0.32 10.28 15.05
C MET A 116 0.70 9.90 13.59
N PRO A 117 2.00 9.94 13.23
CA PRO A 117 2.47 9.69 11.86
C PRO A 117 1.91 8.43 11.20
N GLN A 118 1.88 7.30 11.92
CA GLN A 118 1.29 6.04 11.43
C GLN A 118 -0.18 6.21 11.00
N HIS A 119 -0.99 6.89 11.81
CA HIS A 119 -2.41 7.10 11.54
C HIS A 119 -2.63 7.96 10.29
N LEU A 120 -1.79 8.99 10.10
CA LEU A 120 -1.81 9.84 8.91
C LEU A 120 -1.52 9.01 7.65
N SER A 121 -0.48 8.18 7.67
CA SER A 121 -0.12 7.33 6.52
C SER A 121 -1.23 6.33 6.17
N ASN A 122 -1.88 5.74 7.18
CA ASN A 122 -3.01 4.83 6.99
C ASN A 122 -4.22 5.53 6.39
N CYS A 123 -4.55 6.74 6.85
CA CYS A 123 -5.66 7.52 6.32
C CYS A 123 -5.41 7.97 4.87
N LEU A 124 -4.18 8.37 4.53
CA LEU A 124 -3.83 8.71 3.15
C LEU A 124 -3.92 7.50 2.23
N TRP A 125 -3.40 6.34 2.67
CA TRP A 125 -3.54 5.09 1.92
C TRP A 125 -5.01 4.73 1.71
N ALA A 126 -5.83 4.79 2.76
CA ALA A 126 -7.26 4.52 2.67
C ALA A 126 -7.94 5.46 1.65
N THR A 127 -7.58 6.75 1.65
CA THR A 127 -8.08 7.72 0.68
C THR A 127 -7.70 7.34 -0.76
N ALA A 128 -6.48 6.84 -1.00
CA ALA A 128 -6.06 6.36 -2.32
C ALA A 128 -6.82 5.11 -2.80
N GLN A 129 -7.16 4.20 -1.88
CA GLN A 129 -8.04 3.07 -2.19
C GLN A 129 -9.46 3.52 -2.53
N LEU A 130 -9.91 4.62 -1.91
CA LEU A 130 -11.22 5.25 -2.08
C LEU A 130 -11.24 6.38 -3.12
N ARG A 131 -10.26 6.44 -4.03
CA ARG A 131 -10.09 7.57 -4.98
C ARG A 131 -11.27 7.84 -5.93
N GLY A 132 -12.28 6.97 -5.97
CA GLY A 132 -13.56 7.21 -6.65
C GLY A 132 -14.62 7.90 -5.79
N SER A 133 -14.33 8.20 -4.52
CA SER A 133 -15.24 8.85 -3.57
C SER A 133 -14.85 10.31 -3.36
N GLU A 134 -15.67 11.24 -3.85
CA GLU A 134 -15.46 12.68 -3.67
C GLU A 134 -15.34 13.07 -2.18
N ARG A 135 -16.13 12.43 -1.30
CA ARG A 135 -16.05 12.64 0.15
C ARG A 135 -14.68 12.22 0.71
N ALA A 136 -14.12 11.11 0.24
CA ALA A 136 -12.78 10.70 0.67
C ALA A 136 -11.72 11.68 0.14
N LEU A 137 -11.82 12.11 -1.13
CA LEU A 137 -10.87 13.03 -1.75
C LEU A 137 -10.78 14.40 -1.06
N LYS A 138 -11.86 14.89 -0.43
CA LYS A 138 -11.84 16.11 0.41
C LYS A 138 -10.85 16.06 1.56
N ASN A 139 -10.39 14.87 1.96
CA ASN A 139 -9.40 14.68 3.02
C ASN A 139 -7.94 14.77 2.54
N VAL A 140 -7.69 14.78 1.23
CA VAL A 140 -6.32 14.74 0.69
C VAL A 140 -5.51 15.95 1.12
N GLU A 141 -6.05 17.17 0.94
CA GLU A 141 -5.34 18.40 1.32
C GLU A 141 -4.97 18.46 2.82
N PRO A 142 -5.90 18.28 3.78
CA PRO A 142 -5.54 18.31 5.19
C PRO A 142 -4.57 17.19 5.58
N LEU A 143 -4.73 15.97 5.04
CA LEU A 143 -3.79 14.87 5.26
C LEU A 143 -2.40 15.19 4.71
N ALA A 144 -2.31 15.71 3.48
CA ALA A 144 -1.04 16.07 2.86
C ALA A 144 -0.29 17.14 3.67
N LYS A 145 -1.01 18.15 4.20
CA LYS A 145 -0.42 19.17 5.06
C LYS A 145 0.13 18.58 6.36
N ALA A 146 -0.62 17.72 7.03
CA ALA A 146 -0.19 17.08 8.27
C ALA A 146 0.99 16.12 8.05
N ILE A 147 0.95 15.31 6.99
CA ILE A 147 2.04 14.39 6.62
C ILE A 147 3.32 15.16 6.31
N ARG A 148 3.21 16.26 5.57
CA ARG A 148 4.35 17.15 5.28
C ARG A 148 5.00 17.68 6.56
N SER A 149 4.22 18.13 7.55
CA SER A 149 4.78 18.59 8.83
C SER A 149 5.39 17.47 9.67
N GLU A 150 4.88 16.26 9.54
CA GLU A 150 5.30 15.08 10.30
C GLU A 150 6.32 14.21 9.56
N ALA A 151 6.82 14.64 8.40
CA ALA A 151 7.59 13.79 7.49
C ALA A 151 8.81 13.13 8.15
N LYS A 152 9.55 13.89 8.98
CA LYS A 152 10.71 13.39 9.72
C LYS A 152 10.39 12.40 10.86
N ARG A 153 9.13 12.33 11.27
CA ARG A 153 8.66 11.43 12.34
C ARG A 153 8.02 10.15 11.78
N LEU A 154 7.75 10.10 10.48
CA LEU A 154 7.26 8.89 9.81
C LEU A 154 8.36 7.84 9.76
N LYS A 155 7.98 6.59 9.99
CA LYS A 155 8.88 5.44 9.81
C LYS A 155 9.05 5.11 8.32
N PRO A 156 10.11 4.36 7.94
CA PRO A 156 10.35 3.94 6.55
C PRO A 156 9.12 3.37 5.82
N GLN A 157 8.37 2.48 6.46
CA GLN A 157 7.14 1.91 5.91
C GLN A 157 6.04 2.95 5.66
N GLU A 158 5.91 3.93 6.55
CA GLU A 158 4.88 4.96 6.50
C GLU A 158 5.22 5.95 5.37
N LEU A 159 6.50 6.33 5.24
CA LEU A 159 7.01 7.15 4.13
C LEU A 159 6.75 6.48 2.77
N ALA A 160 7.13 5.21 2.63
CA ALA A 160 6.89 4.44 1.40
C ALA A 160 5.39 4.34 1.06
N THR A 161 4.55 4.18 2.08
CA THR A 161 3.08 4.15 1.93
C THR A 161 2.55 5.49 1.45
N CYS A 162 3.02 6.60 2.03
CA CYS A 162 2.63 7.95 1.60
C CYS A 162 3.02 8.23 0.13
N LEU A 163 4.21 7.82 -0.32
CA LEU A 163 4.63 7.96 -1.71
C LEU A 163 3.75 7.14 -2.66
N CYS A 164 3.48 5.87 -2.35
CA CYS A 164 2.57 5.03 -3.14
C CYS A 164 1.16 5.61 -3.22
N ALA A 165 0.62 6.09 -2.09
CA ALA A 165 -0.69 6.72 -2.05
C ALA A 165 -0.72 8.01 -2.89
N SER A 166 0.35 8.81 -2.84
CA SER A 166 0.49 10.02 -3.67
C SER A 166 0.47 9.69 -5.16
N ALA A 167 1.20 8.64 -5.59
CA ALA A 167 1.19 8.19 -6.98
C ALA A 167 -0.19 7.76 -7.47
N HIS A 168 -1.03 7.21 -6.60
CA HIS A 168 -2.42 6.83 -6.93
C HIS A 168 -3.42 7.99 -6.92
N LEU A 169 -3.11 9.08 -6.22
CA LEU A 169 -3.99 10.22 -6.02
C LEU A 169 -3.68 11.40 -6.95
N LYS A 170 -2.46 11.51 -7.48
CA LYS A 170 -1.95 12.69 -8.21
C LYS A 170 -2.89 13.24 -9.30
N ASP A 171 -3.61 12.37 -10.01
CA ASP A 171 -4.46 12.78 -11.15
C ASP A 171 -5.85 13.26 -10.70
N VAL A 172 -6.34 12.79 -9.55
CA VAL A 172 -7.70 13.06 -9.06
C VAL A 172 -7.74 13.99 -7.84
N ALA A 173 -6.61 14.16 -7.17
CA ALA A 173 -6.41 15.06 -6.03
C ALA A 173 -4.95 15.56 -6.00
N PRO A 174 -4.58 16.48 -6.91
CA PRO A 174 -3.21 16.95 -7.10
C PRO A 174 -2.62 17.64 -5.85
N GLU A 175 -3.44 18.06 -4.89
CA GLU A 175 -3.02 18.61 -3.60
C GLU A 175 -2.12 17.64 -2.83
N VAL A 176 -2.24 16.33 -3.08
CA VAL A 176 -1.37 15.30 -2.48
C VAL A 176 0.11 15.56 -2.80
N LEU A 177 0.42 16.14 -3.97
CA LEU A 177 1.79 16.37 -4.42
C LEU A 177 2.57 17.29 -3.49
N GLN A 178 1.89 18.14 -2.70
CA GLN A 178 2.53 19.03 -1.75
C GLN A 178 3.31 18.31 -0.64
N LEU A 179 3.00 17.04 -0.33
CA LEU A 179 3.73 16.26 0.67
C LEU A 179 4.98 15.58 0.11
N VAL A 180 5.03 15.36 -1.22
CA VAL A 180 6.04 14.51 -1.87
C VAL A 180 7.47 14.98 -1.61
N PRO A 181 7.83 16.28 -1.73
CA PRO A 181 9.20 16.71 -1.47
C PRO A 181 9.68 16.42 -0.04
N ALA A 182 8.85 16.66 0.96
CA ALA A 182 9.19 16.43 2.37
C ALA A 182 9.34 14.93 2.68
N VAL A 183 8.46 14.10 2.12
CA VAL A 183 8.51 12.64 2.28
C VAL A 183 9.71 12.05 1.55
N ALA A 184 9.98 12.47 0.30
CA ALA A 184 11.13 12.01 -0.48
C ALA A 184 12.45 12.32 0.24
N TYR A 185 12.61 13.54 0.75
CA TYR A 185 13.77 13.91 1.56
C TYR A 185 13.92 13.04 2.82
N SER A 186 12.83 12.74 3.52
CA SER A 186 12.88 11.90 4.74
C SER A 186 13.20 10.43 4.44
N VAL A 187 12.88 9.94 3.24
CA VAL A 187 13.22 8.58 2.79
C VAL A 187 14.72 8.40 2.58
N GLU A 188 15.41 9.42 2.07
CA GLU A 188 16.86 9.37 1.83
C GLU A 188 17.67 9.12 3.12
N GLU A 189 17.14 9.56 4.26
CA GLU A 189 17.75 9.42 5.59
C GLU A 189 17.43 8.07 6.27
N CYS A 190 16.64 7.20 5.63
CA CYS A 190 16.14 5.96 6.23
C CYS A 190 16.87 4.71 5.72
N GLU A 191 17.11 3.76 6.63
CA GLU A 191 17.39 2.38 6.26
C GLU A 191 16.11 1.68 5.82
N LEU A 192 16.00 1.36 4.53
CA LEU A 192 14.80 0.75 3.95
C LEU A 192 14.90 -0.78 3.92
N LYS A 193 13.81 -1.45 4.30
CA LYS A 193 13.64 -2.87 3.98
C LYS A 193 13.39 -3.05 2.48
N PRO A 194 13.65 -4.25 1.91
CA PRO A 194 13.46 -4.51 0.48
C PRO A 194 12.09 -4.09 -0.07
N ARG A 195 11.00 -4.36 0.68
CA ARG A 195 9.65 -3.94 0.32
C ARG A 195 9.51 -2.42 0.21
N GLU A 196 9.99 -1.70 1.21
CA GLU A 196 9.90 -0.24 1.31
C GLU A 196 10.70 0.41 0.20
N LEU A 197 11.94 -0.07 -0.01
CA LEU A 197 12.81 0.34 -1.11
C LEU A 197 12.13 0.20 -2.47
N SER A 198 11.56 -0.99 -2.76
CA SER A 198 10.88 -1.24 -4.03
C SER A 198 9.64 -0.37 -4.23
N ASN A 199 8.90 -0.07 -3.15
CA ASN A 199 7.71 0.76 -3.19
C ASN A 199 8.05 2.24 -3.42
N CYS A 200 9.08 2.76 -2.75
CA CYS A 200 9.56 4.13 -2.99
C CYS A 200 10.04 4.31 -4.43
N LEU A 201 10.79 3.34 -4.98
CA LEU A 201 11.22 3.37 -6.37
C LEU A 201 10.04 3.29 -7.34
N TRP A 202 9.09 2.37 -7.12
CA TRP A 202 7.86 2.32 -7.92
C TRP A 202 7.12 3.66 -7.88
N ALA A 203 6.91 4.24 -6.70
CA ALA A 203 6.20 5.51 -6.57
C ALA A 203 6.94 6.66 -7.26
N SER A 204 8.27 6.70 -7.18
CA SER A 204 9.09 7.70 -7.88
C SER A 204 8.85 7.69 -9.39
N ALA A 205 8.72 6.50 -9.98
CA ALA A 205 8.49 6.31 -11.41
C ALA A 205 7.15 6.91 -11.87
N HIS A 206 6.15 6.88 -10.98
CA HIS A 206 4.82 7.43 -11.25
C HIS A 206 4.68 8.90 -10.85
N LEU A 207 5.62 9.48 -10.12
CA LEU A 207 5.54 10.86 -9.63
C LEU A 207 6.53 11.80 -10.31
N VAL A 208 7.39 11.29 -11.18
CA VAL A 208 8.56 12.02 -11.69
C VAL A 208 8.20 13.30 -12.43
N HIS A 209 7.15 13.26 -13.25
CA HIS A 209 6.71 14.41 -14.06
C HIS A 209 6.10 15.52 -13.19
N GLU A 210 5.34 15.16 -12.15
CA GLU A 210 4.63 16.13 -11.31
C GLU A 210 5.44 16.59 -10.08
N ALA A 211 6.38 15.76 -9.62
CA ALA A 211 7.23 16.02 -8.47
C ALA A 211 8.68 15.57 -8.70
N PRO A 212 9.47 16.32 -9.51
CA PRO A 212 10.87 15.97 -9.83
C PRO A 212 11.79 15.80 -8.61
N SER A 213 11.39 16.24 -7.41
CA SER A 213 12.10 15.95 -6.16
C SER A 213 12.31 14.45 -5.91
N VAL A 214 11.49 13.57 -6.49
CA VAL A 214 11.65 12.11 -6.36
C VAL A 214 12.87 11.56 -7.11
N LEU A 215 13.48 12.34 -8.02
CA LEU A 215 14.65 11.95 -8.80
C LEU A 215 15.89 11.75 -7.94
N SER A 216 16.16 12.70 -7.03
CA SER A 216 17.28 12.60 -6.07
C SER A 216 17.15 11.33 -5.23
N MET A 217 15.95 11.14 -4.66
CA MET A 217 15.61 9.97 -3.86
C MET A 217 15.79 8.69 -4.67
N ALA A 218 15.24 8.61 -5.88
CA ALA A 218 15.35 7.43 -6.73
C ALA A 218 16.81 7.06 -7.03
N GLY A 219 17.67 8.05 -7.29
CA GLY A 219 19.11 7.84 -7.48
C GLY A 219 19.81 7.29 -6.22
N ALA A 220 19.53 7.87 -5.05
CA ALA A 220 20.08 7.40 -3.77
C ALA A 220 19.63 5.96 -3.45
N LEU A 221 18.35 5.67 -3.66
CA LEU A 221 17.76 4.36 -3.40
C LEU A 221 18.25 3.29 -4.39
N ALA A 222 18.48 3.63 -5.65
CA ALA A 222 19.03 2.71 -6.64
C ALA A 222 20.40 2.16 -6.23
N GLY A 223 21.24 2.97 -5.56
CA GLY A 223 22.52 2.55 -5.01
C GLY A 223 22.41 1.44 -3.94
N GLN A 224 21.27 1.32 -3.26
CA GLN A 224 21.03 0.29 -2.24
C GLN A 224 20.55 -1.05 -2.84
N ILE A 225 20.21 -1.09 -4.13
CA ILE A 225 19.62 -2.26 -4.77
C ILE A 225 20.56 -3.47 -4.83
N PRO A 226 21.85 -3.35 -5.23
CA PRO A 226 22.74 -4.52 -5.32
C PRO A 226 22.80 -5.34 -4.03
N GLU A 227 22.80 -4.68 -2.87
CA GLU A 227 22.82 -5.33 -1.56
C GLU A 227 21.45 -5.86 -1.12
N SER A 228 20.36 -5.24 -1.59
CA SER A 228 18.99 -5.57 -1.18
C SER A 228 18.31 -6.61 -2.07
N ALA A 229 18.66 -6.64 -3.37
CA ALA A 229 18.07 -7.52 -4.37
C ALA A 229 18.10 -9.02 -4.00
N PRO A 230 19.16 -9.59 -3.36
CA PRO A 230 19.16 -10.99 -2.97
C PRO A 230 18.02 -11.40 -2.02
N ARG A 231 17.45 -10.43 -1.28
CA ARG A 231 16.35 -10.66 -0.32
C ARG A 231 14.97 -10.35 -0.91
N MET A 232 14.90 -9.77 -2.11
CA MET A 232 13.64 -9.34 -2.72
C MET A 232 12.81 -10.48 -3.30
N THR A 233 11.50 -10.32 -3.29
CA THR A 233 10.53 -11.12 -4.04
C THR A 233 10.49 -10.70 -5.51
N SER A 234 9.85 -11.49 -6.38
CA SER A 234 9.69 -11.12 -7.79
C SER A 234 8.84 -9.87 -8.00
N GLN A 235 7.89 -9.61 -7.10
CA GLN A 235 7.10 -8.38 -7.12
C GLN A 235 7.97 -7.16 -6.80
N GLU A 236 8.78 -7.23 -5.75
CA GLU A 236 9.68 -6.14 -5.37
C GLU A 236 10.72 -5.88 -6.46
N VAL A 237 11.24 -6.93 -7.11
CA VAL A 237 12.12 -6.79 -8.28
C VAL A 237 11.43 -6.08 -9.43
N SER A 238 10.21 -6.52 -9.77
CA SER A 238 9.41 -5.87 -10.82
C SER A 238 9.13 -4.40 -10.50
N ASN A 239 8.86 -4.07 -9.24
CA ASN A 239 8.51 -2.72 -8.82
C ASN A 239 9.66 -1.73 -9.02
N TYR A 240 10.89 -2.08 -8.62
CA TYR A 240 12.00 -1.16 -8.81
C TYR A 240 12.50 -1.14 -10.26
N LEU A 241 12.42 -2.26 -11.00
CA LEU A 241 12.81 -2.29 -12.41
C LEU A 241 11.87 -1.47 -13.30
N LEU A 242 10.60 -1.32 -12.89
CA LEU A 242 9.70 -0.34 -13.49
C LEU A 242 10.26 1.07 -13.37
N ALA A 243 10.81 1.42 -12.19
CA ALA A 243 11.43 2.71 -11.98
C ALA A 243 12.63 2.91 -12.90
N VAL A 244 13.52 1.91 -13.01
CA VAL A 244 14.63 1.95 -13.98
C VAL A 244 14.13 2.25 -15.40
N ALA A 245 13.08 1.55 -15.84
CA ALA A 245 12.55 1.68 -17.20
C ALA A 245 11.92 3.06 -17.48
N LEU A 246 11.17 3.62 -16.53
CA LEU A 246 10.46 4.88 -16.72
C LEU A 246 11.36 6.10 -16.62
N HIS A 247 12.44 5.97 -15.86
CA HIS A 247 13.37 7.04 -15.55
C HIS A 247 14.46 7.24 -16.63
N ASP A 248 14.76 6.23 -17.43
CA ASP A 248 15.82 6.26 -18.48
C ASP A 248 15.52 7.17 -19.70
N GLY A 249 14.62 8.15 -19.57
CA GLY A 249 14.20 9.04 -20.66
C GLY A 249 14.10 10.53 -20.31
N GLU A 250 14.36 10.92 -19.06
CA GLU A 250 14.28 12.31 -18.62
C GLU A 250 15.68 12.85 -18.28
N ASP A 251 16.09 13.86 -19.06
CA ASP A 251 17.28 14.72 -18.93
C ASP A 251 18.17 14.47 -17.69
N GLY A 252 19.07 13.50 -17.83
CA GLY A 252 20.34 13.43 -17.09
C GLY A 252 20.29 13.08 -15.59
N GLY A 253 19.12 13.00 -14.95
CA GLY A 253 19.02 12.63 -13.53
C GLY A 253 19.17 11.14 -13.24
N LEU A 254 18.83 10.28 -14.21
CA LEU A 254 18.57 8.86 -14.00
C LEU A 254 19.48 7.91 -14.77
N ALA A 255 20.43 8.45 -15.53
CA ALA A 255 21.61 7.72 -16.01
C ALA A 255 22.44 7.08 -14.87
N LYS A 256 22.08 7.37 -13.60
CA LYS A 256 22.65 6.79 -12.38
C LYS A 256 21.88 5.63 -11.76
N ILE A 257 20.67 5.26 -12.23
CA ILE A 257 20.13 3.94 -11.86
C ILE A 257 20.87 2.89 -12.70
N GLY A 258 22.12 2.65 -12.31
CA GLY A 258 23.14 2.09 -13.16
C GLY A 258 22.88 0.64 -13.55
N ASP A 259 23.64 0.17 -14.54
CA ASP A 259 23.67 -1.22 -15.02
C ASP A 259 23.65 -2.24 -13.87
N GLN A 260 24.31 -1.94 -12.75
CA GLN A 260 24.32 -2.80 -11.57
C GLN A 260 22.93 -3.01 -10.95
N THR A 261 22.07 -1.99 -10.92
CA THR A 261 20.69 -2.09 -10.42
C THR A 261 19.86 -2.98 -11.36
N LEU A 262 19.98 -2.79 -12.67
CA LEU A 262 19.31 -3.63 -13.67
C LEU A 262 19.77 -5.10 -13.57
N LEU A 263 21.09 -5.32 -13.58
CA LEU A 263 21.71 -6.64 -13.50
C LEU A 263 21.33 -7.37 -12.21
N ALA A 264 21.31 -6.68 -11.06
CA ALA A 264 20.89 -7.27 -9.80
C ALA A 264 19.46 -7.80 -9.87
N GLY A 265 18.57 -7.13 -10.59
CA GLY A 265 17.17 -7.54 -10.79
C GLY A 265 17.01 -8.70 -11.73
N VAL A 266 17.71 -8.67 -12.86
CA VAL A 266 17.76 -9.77 -13.83
C VAL A 266 18.26 -11.04 -13.17
N GLU A 267 19.39 -10.97 -12.46
CA GLU A 267 19.97 -12.11 -11.75
C GLU A 267 19.08 -12.60 -10.61
N ARG A 268 18.44 -11.70 -9.88
CA ARG A 268 17.47 -12.10 -8.85
C ARG A 268 16.27 -12.80 -9.46
N LEU A 269 15.71 -12.30 -10.56
CA LEU A 269 14.56 -12.91 -11.21
C LEU A 269 14.93 -14.32 -11.70
N LYS A 270 16.07 -14.51 -12.38
CA LYS A 270 16.56 -15.83 -12.84
C LYS A 270 16.57 -16.86 -11.70
N LYS A 271 17.07 -16.47 -10.52
CA LYS A 271 17.08 -17.32 -9.32
C LYS A 271 15.70 -17.63 -8.75
N LEU A 272 14.73 -16.73 -8.97
CA LEU A 272 13.35 -16.89 -8.51
C LEU A 272 12.49 -17.71 -9.48
N LEU A 273 12.78 -17.70 -10.78
CA LEU A 273 11.95 -18.33 -11.83
C LEU A 273 11.48 -19.75 -11.48
N PRO A 274 12.31 -20.68 -10.97
CA PRO A 274 11.87 -22.04 -10.67
C PRO A 274 10.80 -22.13 -9.55
N LYS A 275 10.64 -21.07 -8.76
CA LYS A 275 9.73 -21.00 -7.61
C LYS A 275 8.47 -20.18 -7.89
N LEU A 276 8.39 -19.50 -9.03
CA LEU A 276 7.26 -18.64 -9.35
C LEU A 276 6.07 -19.45 -9.84
N THR A 277 4.88 -19.09 -9.39
CA THR A 277 3.64 -19.57 -10.00
C THR A 277 3.48 -18.99 -11.41
N LYS A 278 2.71 -19.65 -12.28
CA LYS A 278 2.37 -19.11 -13.61
C LYS A 278 1.77 -17.71 -13.53
N GLN A 279 0.95 -17.44 -12.52
CA GLN A 279 0.36 -16.12 -12.30
C GLN A 279 1.44 -15.06 -11.99
N GLN A 280 2.37 -15.37 -11.09
CA GLN A 280 3.47 -14.46 -10.76
C GLN A 280 4.38 -14.22 -11.98
N LEU A 281 4.69 -15.27 -12.73
CA LEU A 281 5.53 -15.16 -13.93
C LEU A 281 4.88 -14.21 -14.96
N PHE A 282 3.58 -14.39 -15.20
CA PHE A 282 2.79 -13.54 -16.10
C PHE A 282 2.74 -12.07 -15.66
N ILE A 283 2.72 -11.80 -14.35
CA ILE A 283 2.64 -10.43 -13.82
C ILE A 283 4.02 -9.74 -13.82
N HIS A 284 5.09 -10.45 -13.42
CA HIS A 284 6.37 -9.80 -13.10
C HIS A 284 7.38 -9.85 -14.25
N ALA A 285 7.41 -10.93 -15.04
CA ALA A 285 8.40 -11.08 -16.10
C ALA A 285 8.31 -10.01 -17.21
N PRO A 286 7.11 -9.57 -17.66
CA PRO A 286 7.00 -8.54 -18.70
C PRO A 286 7.67 -7.22 -18.31
N THR A 287 7.51 -6.77 -17.06
CA THR A 287 8.13 -5.53 -16.56
C THR A 287 9.65 -5.62 -16.57
N VAL A 288 10.21 -6.76 -16.16
CA VAL A 288 11.66 -6.97 -16.17
C VAL A 288 12.21 -6.99 -17.60
N LEU A 289 11.54 -7.69 -18.51
CA LEU A 289 11.91 -7.71 -19.92
C LEU A 289 11.81 -6.32 -20.56
N TRP A 290 10.79 -5.55 -20.22
CA TRP A 290 10.64 -4.18 -20.70
C TRP A 290 11.76 -3.26 -20.19
N ALA A 291 12.14 -3.37 -18.92
CA ALA A 291 13.28 -2.65 -18.36
C ALA A 291 14.59 -2.99 -19.07
N CYS A 292 14.84 -4.28 -19.31
CA CYS A 292 16.00 -4.73 -20.10
C CYS A 292 15.99 -4.14 -21.51
N ALA A 293 14.86 -4.20 -22.21
CA ALA A 293 14.72 -3.69 -23.56
C ALA A 293 14.97 -2.18 -23.64
N ARG A 294 14.45 -1.40 -22.67
CA ARG A 294 14.68 0.05 -22.60
C ARG A 294 16.14 0.40 -22.37
N ALA A 295 16.80 -0.32 -21.47
CA ALA A 295 18.22 -0.14 -21.18
C ALA A 295 19.15 -0.71 -22.27
N GLY A 296 18.60 -1.27 -23.37
CA GLY A 296 19.39 -1.94 -24.40
C GLY A 296 20.11 -3.21 -23.92
N HIS A 297 19.74 -3.75 -22.75
CA HIS A 297 20.34 -4.92 -22.14
C HIS A 297 19.71 -6.21 -22.68
N ARG A 298 20.53 -7.10 -23.23
CA ARG A 298 20.09 -8.40 -23.75
C ARG A 298 20.65 -9.55 -22.93
N ASP A 299 19.83 -10.08 -22.02
CA ASP A 299 20.13 -11.33 -21.29
C ASP A 299 19.50 -12.53 -22.01
N VAL A 300 20.32 -13.28 -22.75
CA VAL A 300 19.89 -14.46 -23.53
C VAL A 300 19.43 -15.60 -22.63
N ASP A 301 20.03 -15.75 -21.45
CA ASP A 301 19.67 -16.82 -20.51
C ASP A 301 18.28 -16.57 -19.92
N LEU A 302 17.98 -15.33 -19.52
CA LEU A 302 16.66 -14.93 -19.03
C LEU A 302 15.60 -15.19 -20.10
N LEU A 303 15.86 -14.79 -21.34
CA LEU A 303 14.93 -15.03 -22.46
C LEU A 303 14.70 -16.53 -22.68
N THR A 304 15.76 -17.33 -22.62
CA THR A 304 15.69 -18.79 -22.78
C THR A 304 14.91 -19.44 -21.63
N LEU A 305 15.06 -18.96 -20.41
CA LEU A 305 14.34 -19.46 -19.24
C LEU A 305 12.86 -19.11 -19.28
N LEU A 306 12.50 -17.94 -19.80
CA LEU A 306 11.10 -17.47 -19.91
C LEU A 306 10.36 -18.08 -21.11
N ALA A 307 11.07 -18.62 -22.10
CA ALA A 307 10.49 -19.25 -23.28
C ALA A 307 10.03 -20.71 -23.07
N LYS A 308 10.28 -21.28 -21.89
CA LYS A 308 9.89 -22.65 -21.49
C LYS A 308 8.56 -22.66 -20.75
#